data_AF-A0A1S3PVS6-F1
#
_entry.id   AF-A0A1S3PVS6-F1
#
_cell.length_a   1.000
_cell.length_b   1.000
_cell.length_c   1.000
_cell.angle_alpha   90.00
_cell.angle_beta   90.00
_cell.angle_gamma   90.00
#
_symmetry.space_group_name_H-M   'P 1'
#
loop_
_entity.id
_entity.type
_entity.pdbx_description
1 polymer ?
#
loop_
_entity_poly.entity_id
_entity_poly.type
_entity_poly.pdbx_seq_one_letter_code
_entity_poly.pdbx_strand_id
1 'polypeptide(L)'
;MGEEVDGVDMRAEVGLLSRNILVRGEMEPGCYGNDACKFFAFDTFGGHVKVERGFKSVQVSGVELQHMGQQSMGHYPVHFHMNGDVDQKGGYDPPTSVSDLSIHHTFSRCVTVHGSNGLLVKDVVGYDALGHCFFTEDGPEERNTFDHCLGLMIRAGTLLPSDRDSKMCRDITQGAFPGYVANPRQDCR
;
A
#
# COMPACT_ATOMS: atom_id res chain seq x y z
N MET A 1 -31.51 14.18 3.93
CA MET A 1 -30.26 13.36 3.98
C MET A 1 -29.33 13.86 2.89
N GLY A 2 -28.10 14.25 3.24
CA GLY A 2 -27.18 14.92 2.33
C GLY A 2 -27.27 16.45 2.35
N GLU A 3 -27.76 17.02 3.45
CA GLU A 3 -27.82 18.46 3.71
C GLU A 3 -27.10 18.76 5.02
N GLU A 4 -26.71 20.01 5.23
CA GLU A 4 -26.13 20.46 6.49
C GLU A 4 -27.24 20.56 7.55
N VAL A 5 -27.09 19.85 8.67
CA VAL A 5 -28.05 19.88 9.79
C VAL A 5 -27.32 20.37 11.02
N ASP A 6 -27.83 21.43 11.65
CA ASP A 6 -27.22 22.06 12.84
C ASP A 6 -25.73 22.41 12.68
N GLY A 7 -25.31 22.77 11.46
CA GLY A 7 -23.92 23.10 11.14
C GLY A 7 -23.03 21.88 10.87
N VAL A 8 -23.60 20.68 10.78
CA VAL A 8 -22.90 19.42 10.48
C VAL A 8 -23.27 18.96 9.08
N ASP A 9 -22.25 18.77 8.23
CA ASP A 9 -22.44 18.19 6.91
C ASP A 9 -22.78 16.69 7.03
N MET A 10 -24.00 16.33 6.66
CA MET A 10 -24.49 14.95 6.73
C MET A 10 -24.32 14.18 5.41
N ARG A 11 -23.56 14.70 4.45
CA ARG A 11 -23.23 14.00 3.20
C ARG A 11 -22.25 12.86 3.50
N ALA A 12 -22.53 11.69 2.93
CA ALA A 12 -21.61 10.57 3.01
C ALA A 12 -20.47 10.74 1.99
N GLU A 13 -19.24 10.54 2.44
CA GLU A 13 -18.13 10.31 1.52
C GLU A 13 -18.28 8.94 0.85
N VAL A 14 -17.99 8.87 -0.45
CA VAL A 14 -18.11 7.65 -1.24
C VAL A 14 -16.75 7.29 -1.81
N GLY A 15 -16.16 6.19 -1.31
CA GLY A 15 -14.98 5.58 -1.91
C GLY A 15 -15.36 4.70 -3.10
N LEU A 16 -14.96 5.10 -4.31
CA LEU A 16 -15.20 4.29 -5.50
C LEU A 16 -14.20 3.12 -5.55
N LEU A 17 -14.71 1.90 -5.59
CA LEU A 17 -13.87 0.68 -5.69
C LEU A 17 -13.65 0.21 -7.13
N SER A 18 -14.46 0.68 -8.08
CA SER A 18 -14.37 0.23 -9.48
C SER A 18 -13.86 1.32 -10.42
N ARG A 19 -13.00 0.96 -11.37
CA ARG A 19 -12.59 1.84 -12.50
C ARG A 19 -12.70 1.12 -13.83
N ASN A 20 -12.62 1.86 -14.93
CA ASN A 20 -12.76 1.29 -16.28
C ASN A 20 -11.52 0.52 -16.74
N ILE A 21 -10.37 0.74 -16.12
CA ILE A 21 -9.11 0.05 -16.42
C ILE A 21 -8.77 -0.82 -15.21
N LEU A 22 -8.90 -2.14 -15.36
CA LEU A 22 -8.55 -3.12 -14.34
C LEU A 22 -7.20 -3.76 -14.65
N VAL A 23 -6.24 -3.59 -13.73
CA VAL A 23 -5.00 -4.35 -13.70
C VAL A 23 -5.09 -5.34 -12.54
N ARG A 24 -4.96 -6.64 -12.83
CA ARG A 24 -5.06 -7.66 -11.78
C ARG A 24 -4.07 -8.80 -11.92
N GLY A 25 -3.65 -9.33 -10.77
CA GLY A 25 -2.91 -10.59 -10.69
C GLY A 25 -3.80 -11.79 -11.01
N GLU A 26 -3.22 -12.79 -11.66
CA GLU A 26 -3.78 -14.14 -11.73
C GLU A 26 -3.51 -14.85 -10.40
N MET A 27 -4.50 -15.62 -9.93
CA MET A 27 -4.49 -16.20 -8.59
C MET A 27 -4.68 -17.70 -8.63
N GLU A 28 -3.93 -18.40 -7.78
CA GLU A 28 -4.16 -19.81 -7.53
C GLU A 28 -5.34 -20.03 -6.56
N PRO A 29 -5.98 -21.22 -6.56
CA PRO A 29 -7.13 -21.53 -5.70
C PRO A 29 -6.85 -21.47 -4.19
N GLY A 30 -5.58 -21.44 -3.77
CA GLY A 30 -5.17 -21.41 -2.38
C GLY A 30 -3.69 -21.10 -2.24
N CYS A 31 -3.24 -20.91 -1.00
CA CYS A 31 -1.84 -20.62 -0.74
C CYS A 31 -0.92 -21.78 -1.16
N TYR A 32 0.24 -21.46 -1.76
CA TYR A 32 1.23 -22.45 -2.18
C TYR A 32 2.66 -22.01 -1.87
N GLY A 33 3.48 -22.97 -1.45
CA GLY A 33 4.95 -22.91 -1.58
C GLY A 33 5.71 -21.85 -0.77
N ASN A 34 5.11 -21.20 0.23
CA ASN A 34 5.80 -20.16 1.02
C ASN A 34 5.43 -20.18 2.52
N ASP A 35 6.24 -19.50 3.34
CA ASP A 35 6.00 -19.36 4.78
C ASP A 35 4.74 -18.53 5.12
N ALA A 36 4.27 -17.69 4.19
CA ALA A 36 3.06 -16.89 4.37
C ALA A 36 1.80 -17.78 4.45
N CYS A 37 1.83 -19.01 3.90
CA CYS A 37 0.74 -19.99 4.06
C CYS A 37 0.47 -20.42 5.51
N LYS A 38 1.37 -20.12 6.46
CA LYS A 38 1.13 -20.31 7.90
C LYS A 38 0.09 -19.34 8.45
N PHE A 39 -0.11 -18.21 7.77
CA PHE A 39 -0.97 -17.11 8.21
C PHE A 39 -2.13 -16.84 7.25
N PHE A 40 -1.98 -17.16 5.96
CA PHE A 40 -3.00 -16.93 4.94
C PHE A 40 -3.41 -18.24 4.26
N ALA A 41 -4.72 -18.47 4.13
CA ALA A 41 -5.27 -19.64 3.44
C ALA A 41 -5.43 -19.43 1.93
N PHE A 42 -5.21 -18.20 1.45
CA PHE A 42 -5.34 -17.78 0.07
C PHE A 42 -3.97 -17.50 -0.54
N ASP A 43 -3.90 -17.50 -1.86
CA ASP A 43 -2.70 -17.13 -2.59
C ASP A 43 -2.35 -15.65 -2.35
N THR A 44 -1.10 -15.40 -1.97
CA THR A 44 -0.55 -14.07 -1.70
C THR A 44 0.48 -13.64 -2.73
N PHE A 45 0.51 -14.27 -3.91
CA PHE A 45 1.44 -13.99 -4.99
C PHE A 45 0.76 -13.18 -6.10
N GLY A 46 0.40 -11.93 -5.80
CA GLY A 46 -0.22 -11.03 -6.77
C GLY A 46 0.77 -10.36 -7.74
N GLY A 47 0.21 -9.62 -8.70
CA GLY A 47 0.97 -8.74 -9.59
C GLY A 47 1.52 -7.51 -8.85
N HIS A 48 2.50 -6.80 -9.39
CA HIS A 48 3.02 -5.59 -8.76
C HIS A 48 3.46 -4.56 -9.81
N VAL A 49 3.39 -3.27 -9.46
CA VAL A 49 3.92 -2.18 -10.30
C VAL A 49 5.05 -1.51 -9.55
N LYS A 50 6.22 -1.45 -10.17
CA LYS A 50 7.41 -0.80 -9.62
C LYS A 50 7.95 0.24 -10.59
N VAL A 51 8.08 1.47 -10.10
CA VAL A 51 8.70 2.58 -10.80
C VAL A 51 10.12 2.71 -10.28
N GLU A 52 11.07 2.30 -11.10
CA GLU A 52 12.51 2.41 -10.80
C GLU A 52 13.06 3.75 -11.28
N ARG A 53 14.19 4.16 -10.69
CA ARG A 53 14.89 5.40 -11.06
C ARG A 53 15.20 5.48 -12.56
N GLY A 54 15.10 6.69 -13.12
CA GLY A 54 15.48 6.98 -14.50
C GLY A 54 14.33 6.93 -15.52
N PHE A 55 13.08 6.83 -15.05
CA PHE A 55 11.92 7.04 -15.91
C PHE A 55 11.89 8.49 -16.45
N LYS A 56 11.32 8.68 -17.65
CA LYS A 56 11.15 10.02 -18.22
C LYS A 56 9.91 10.75 -17.70
N SER A 57 8.79 10.04 -17.62
CA SER A 57 7.53 10.55 -17.07
C SER A 57 6.67 9.37 -16.63
N VAL A 58 6.02 9.49 -15.47
CA VAL A 58 5.03 8.54 -14.97
C VAL A 58 3.88 9.31 -14.37
N GLN A 59 2.67 9.09 -14.90
CA GLN A 59 1.43 9.56 -14.33
C GLN A 59 0.42 8.42 -14.47
N VAL A 60 -0.13 7.95 -13.35
CA VAL A 60 -1.12 6.85 -13.35
C VAL A 60 -2.43 7.43 -12.86
N SER A 61 -3.49 7.32 -13.67
CA SER A 61 -4.80 7.84 -13.28
C SER A 61 -5.97 6.97 -13.71
N GLY A 62 -6.98 6.86 -12.85
CA GLY A 62 -8.25 6.20 -13.17
C GLY A 62 -8.14 4.68 -13.32
N VAL A 63 -7.28 4.04 -12.54
CA VAL A 63 -6.96 2.60 -12.62
C VAL A 63 -7.46 1.86 -11.37
N GLU A 64 -8.05 0.70 -11.60
CA GLU A 64 -8.37 -0.29 -10.57
C GLU A 64 -7.26 -1.35 -10.51
N LEU A 65 -6.80 -1.65 -9.30
CA LEU A 65 -5.74 -2.60 -8.99
C LEU A 65 -6.30 -3.67 -8.06
N GLN A 66 -6.40 -4.90 -8.55
CA GLN A 66 -6.94 -6.04 -7.79
C GLN A 66 -5.95 -7.19 -7.74
N HIS A 67 -5.88 -7.92 -6.63
CA HIS A 67 -4.97 -9.09 -6.52
C HIS A 67 -3.52 -8.71 -6.79
N MET A 68 -3.12 -7.55 -6.26
CA MET A 68 -1.79 -7.00 -6.41
C MET A 68 -1.01 -7.09 -5.10
N GLY A 69 0.31 -6.96 -5.18
CA GLY A 69 1.23 -7.08 -4.06
C GLY A 69 1.54 -8.53 -3.71
N GLN A 70 2.63 -8.71 -2.96
CA GLN A 70 3.04 -10.00 -2.43
C GLN A 70 3.50 -9.88 -0.97
N GLN A 71 3.48 -11.00 -0.24
CA GLN A 71 4.12 -11.13 1.07
C GLN A 71 5.64 -11.35 0.93
N SER A 72 6.28 -10.61 0.01
CA SER A 72 7.72 -10.47 -0.17
C SER A 72 8.08 -8.99 -0.37
N MET A 73 9.24 -8.55 0.14
CA MET A 73 9.64 -7.14 0.10
C MET A 73 9.78 -6.61 -1.33
N GLY A 74 9.33 -5.37 -1.56
CA GLY A 74 9.46 -4.66 -2.83
C GLY A 74 8.41 -4.98 -3.91
N HIS A 75 7.45 -5.86 -3.62
CA HIS A 75 6.38 -6.26 -4.54
C HIS A 75 5.03 -5.71 -4.05
N TYR A 76 4.70 -4.50 -4.49
CA TYR A 76 3.50 -3.77 -4.06
C TYR A 76 2.62 -3.39 -5.27
N PRO A 77 1.30 -3.19 -5.09
CA PRO A 77 0.39 -2.71 -6.13
C PRO A 77 0.90 -1.45 -6.83
N VAL A 78 1.39 -0.47 -6.07
CA VAL A 78 2.11 0.70 -6.58
C VAL A 78 3.34 0.94 -5.72
N HIS A 79 4.53 0.90 -6.34
CA HIS A 79 5.80 1.09 -5.66
C HIS A 79 6.67 2.10 -6.40
N PHE A 80 6.95 3.25 -5.77
CA PHE A 80 7.98 4.19 -6.20
C PHE A 80 9.26 3.89 -5.42
N HIS A 81 10.25 3.33 -6.10
CA HIS A 81 11.46 2.78 -5.48
C HIS A 81 12.69 3.59 -5.88
N MET A 82 13.29 4.25 -4.90
CA MET A 82 14.57 4.96 -4.98
C MET A 82 14.63 6.00 -6.12
N ASN A 83 13.52 6.71 -6.38
CA ASN A 83 13.42 7.62 -7.52
C ASN A 83 14.08 9.00 -7.27
N GLY A 84 14.36 9.38 -6.03
CA GLY A 84 14.79 10.73 -5.69
C GLY A 84 13.66 11.75 -5.79
N ASP A 85 13.96 13.00 -6.19
CA ASP A 85 12.94 14.04 -6.39
C ASP A 85 12.15 13.74 -7.68
N VAL A 86 10.83 13.56 -7.57
CA VAL A 86 9.92 13.23 -8.70
C VAL A 86 8.91 14.34 -9.04
N ASP A 87 9.10 15.51 -8.43
CA ASP A 87 8.37 16.75 -8.68
C ASP A 87 9.19 17.74 -9.55
N GLN A 88 8.78 19.01 -9.58
CA GLN A 88 9.48 20.08 -10.29
C GLN A 88 10.94 20.26 -9.83
N LYS A 89 11.27 19.96 -8.56
CA LYS A 89 12.67 20.02 -8.06
C LYS A 89 13.52 18.96 -8.73
N GLY A 90 12.93 17.79 -9.03
CA GLY A 90 13.54 16.73 -9.83
C GLY A 90 13.55 16.98 -11.35
N GLY A 91 12.94 18.07 -11.82
CA GLY A 91 12.83 18.41 -13.24
C GLY A 91 11.63 17.78 -13.94
N TYR A 92 10.64 17.25 -13.21
CA TYR A 92 9.43 16.68 -13.79
C TYR A 92 8.33 17.74 -13.94
N ASP A 93 7.88 17.94 -15.18
CA ASP A 93 6.77 18.83 -15.53
C ASP A 93 5.89 18.19 -16.62
N PRO A 94 4.66 17.72 -16.29
CA PRO A 94 4.04 17.80 -14.96
C PRO A 94 4.73 16.87 -13.94
N PRO A 95 4.60 17.15 -12.62
CA PRO A 95 5.08 16.27 -11.57
C PRO A 95 4.58 14.82 -11.73
N THR A 96 5.36 13.88 -11.19
CA THR A 96 4.95 12.47 -11.12
C THR A 96 3.79 12.33 -10.14
N SER A 97 2.76 11.58 -10.53
CA SER A 97 1.56 11.42 -9.72
C SER A 97 0.87 10.08 -9.92
N VAL A 98 0.14 9.68 -8.89
CA VAL A 98 -0.91 8.66 -8.97
C VAL A 98 -2.22 9.28 -8.48
N SER A 99 -3.26 9.24 -9.30
CA SER A 99 -4.55 9.86 -8.96
C SER A 99 -5.75 8.98 -9.30
N ASP A 100 -6.83 9.05 -8.54
CA ASP A 100 -8.08 8.36 -8.90
C ASP A 100 -7.92 6.83 -8.99
N LEU A 101 -7.10 6.25 -8.09
CA LEU A 101 -6.89 4.80 -8.05
C LEU A 101 -7.90 4.13 -7.11
N SER A 102 -8.31 2.93 -7.49
CA SER A 102 -9.04 2.00 -6.62
C SER A 102 -8.18 0.76 -6.43
N ILE A 103 -7.63 0.55 -5.23
CA ILE A 103 -6.67 -0.51 -4.93
C ILE A 103 -7.30 -1.43 -3.90
N HIS A 104 -7.65 -2.66 -4.28
CA HIS A 104 -8.38 -3.52 -3.36
C HIS A 104 -8.16 -5.01 -3.51
N HIS A 105 -8.42 -5.76 -2.44
CA HIS A 105 -8.14 -7.19 -2.36
C HIS A 105 -6.67 -7.45 -2.73
N THR A 106 -5.77 -6.72 -2.07
CA THR A 106 -4.33 -6.76 -2.33
C THR A 106 -3.59 -7.53 -1.25
N PHE A 107 -2.57 -8.27 -1.66
CA PHE A 107 -1.75 -9.10 -0.78
C PHE A 107 -0.51 -8.36 -0.29
N SER A 108 -0.56 -7.03 -0.33
CA SER A 108 0.40 -6.12 0.29
C SER A 108 -0.22 -4.72 0.38
N ARG A 109 0.61 -3.75 0.79
CA ARG A 109 0.32 -2.31 0.91
C ARG A 109 -0.35 -1.76 -0.35
N CYS A 110 -0.99 -0.60 -0.32
CA CYS A 110 -1.63 0.00 -1.50
C CYS A 110 -0.61 0.80 -2.34
N VAL A 111 -0.08 1.89 -1.76
CA VAL A 111 0.95 2.76 -2.38
C VAL A 111 2.14 2.84 -1.45
N THR A 112 3.29 2.39 -1.94
CA THR A 112 4.56 2.45 -1.23
C THR A 112 5.51 3.45 -1.88
N VAL A 113 6.02 4.38 -1.07
CA VAL A 113 6.99 5.39 -1.45
C VAL A 113 8.28 5.09 -0.69
N HIS A 114 9.31 4.67 -1.42
CA HIS A 114 10.61 4.31 -0.85
C HIS A 114 11.70 5.15 -1.51
N GLY A 115 12.47 5.91 -0.73
CA GLY A 115 13.58 6.73 -1.23
C GLY A 115 13.17 7.72 -2.33
N SER A 116 11.92 8.17 -2.32
CA SER A 116 11.30 8.99 -3.37
C SER A 116 10.59 10.20 -2.73
N ASN A 117 10.70 11.36 -3.37
CA ASN A 117 10.29 12.65 -2.80
C ASN A 117 9.44 13.45 -3.78
N GLY A 118 8.48 14.22 -3.27
CA GLY A 118 7.64 15.08 -4.11
C GLY A 118 6.54 14.34 -4.88
N LEU A 119 6.26 13.07 -4.57
CA LEU A 119 5.19 12.32 -5.21
C LEU A 119 3.81 12.86 -4.78
N LEU A 120 2.92 13.09 -5.75
CA LEU A 120 1.51 13.33 -5.47
C LEU A 120 0.71 12.02 -5.54
N VAL A 121 0.14 11.62 -4.42
CA VAL A 121 -0.81 10.51 -4.29
C VAL A 121 -2.18 11.12 -3.97
N LYS A 122 -3.12 11.06 -4.91
CA LYS A 122 -4.37 11.83 -4.82
C LYS A 122 -5.61 11.00 -5.10
N ASP A 123 -6.69 11.18 -4.35
CA ASP A 123 -8.00 10.56 -4.63
C ASP A 123 -7.90 9.02 -4.76
N VAL A 124 -7.12 8.38 -3.86
CA VAL A 124 -6.86 6.94 -3.89
C VAL A 124 -7.67 6.22 -2.81
N VAL A 125 -8.42 5.21 -3.20
CA VAL A 125 -9.17 4.34 -2.29
C VAL A 125 -8.46 3.00 -2.18
N GLY A 126 -8.06 2.64 -0.97
CA GLY A 126 -7.53 1.35 -0.58
C GLY A 126 -8.56 0.54 0.22
N TYR A 127 -8.86 -0.70 -0.18
CA TYR A 127 -9.84 -1.55 0.51
C TYR A 127 -9.42 -3.04 0.57
N ASP A 128 -9.53 -3.68 1.74
CA ASP A 128 -9.10 -5.08 1.95
C ASP A 128 -7.68 -5.32 1.42
N ALA A 129 -6.72 -4.66 2.07
CA ALA A 129 -5.30 -4.75 1.77
C ALA A 129 -4.51 -5.26 2.98
N LEU A 130 -3.44 -6.01 2.73
CA LEU A 130 -2.53 -6.49 3.79
C LEU A 130 -1.41 -5.47 4.07
N GLY A 131 -1.13 -5.18 5.34
CA GLY A 131 -0.10 -4.24 5.77
C GLY A 131 -0.50 -2.77 5.63
N HIS A 132 0.45 -1.85 5.77
CA HIS A 132 0.18 -0.41 5.73
C HIS A 132 -0.22 0.06 4.33
N CYS A 133 -1.52 0.31 4.09
CA CYS A 133 -2.03 0.69 2.77
C CYS A 133 -1.26 1.86 2.14
N PHE A 134 -1.14 3.00 2.81
CA PHE A 134 -0.26 4.09 2.36
C PHE A 134 0.99 4.10 3.23
N PHE A 135 2.17 4.05 2.60
CA PHE A 135 3.40 3.77 3.32
C PHE A 135 4.61 4.52 2.73
N THR A 136 5.35 5.20 3.60
CA THR A 136 6.69 5.71 3.34
C THR A 136 7.69 4.79 4.04
N GLU A 137 8.68 4.26 3.33
CA GLU A 137 9.41 3.08 3.80
C GLU A 137 10.47 3.36 4.86
N ASP A 138 11.38 4.32 4.63
CA ASP A 138 12.54 4.51 5.50
C ASP A 138 12.44 5.74 6.42
N GLY A 139 11.53 6.67 6.13
CA GLY A 139 11.36 7.93 6.87
C GLY A 139 12.04 9.19 6.32
N PRO A 140 13.09 9.17 5.47
CA PRO A 140 13.65 10.38 4.87
C PRO A 140 12.85 10.87 3.64
N GLU A 141 11.81 10.14 3.21
CA GLU A 141 10.96 10.54 2.09
C GLU A 141 10.21 11.84 2.40
N GLU A 142 10.46 12.89 1.62
CA GLU A 142 9.98 14.26 1.87
C GLU A 142 9.13 14.80 0.71
N ARG A 143 8.29 15.80 0.99
CA ARG A 143 7.38 16.47 0.03
C ARG A 143 6.37 15.54 -0.68
N ASN A 144 6.25 14.29 -0.25
CA ASN A 144 5.17 13.43 -0.73
C ASN A 144 3.85 13.93 -0.17
N THR A 145 2.86 14.09 -1.04
CA THR A 145 1.54 14.59 -0.67
C THR A 145 0.53 13.46 -0.84
N PHE A 146 -0.16 13.12 0.24
CA PHE A 146 -1.30 12.20 0.25
C PHE A 146 -2.58 13.04 0.42
N ASP A 147 -3.30 13.24 -0.67
CA ASP A 147 -4.50 14.09 -0.74
C ASP A 147 -5.73 13.21 -1.01
N HIS A 148 -6.79 13.32 -0.21
CA HIS A 148 -7.98 12.45 -0.27
C HIS A 148 -7.69 10.94 -0.44
N CYS A 149 -6.81 10.42 0.41
CA CYS A 149 -6.48 8.99 0.42
C CYS A 149 -7.29 8.27 1.52
N LEU A 150 -8.11 7.30 1.14
CA LEU A 150 -8.95 6.53 2.04
C LEU A 150 -8.42 5.09 2.12
N GLY A 151 -8.04 4.62 3.32
CA GLY A 151 -7.71 3.22 3.58
C GLY A 151 -8.75 2.57 4.50
N LEU A 152 -9.37 1.47 4.08
CA LEU A 152 -10.42 0.77 4.84
C LEU A 152 -10.22 -0.74 4.81
N MET A 153 -10.60 -1.43 5.90
CA MET A 153 -10.43 -2.89 6.04
C MET A 153 -8.97 -3.32 5.85
N ILE A 154 -8.05 -2.55 6.44
CA ILE A 154 -6.63 -2.87 6.39
C ILE A 154 -6.32 -3.99 7.38
N ARG A 155 -5.69 -5.06 6.89
CA ARG A 155 -5.44 -6.30 7.64
C ARG A 155 -3.95 -6.48 7.88
N ALA A 156 -3.60 -7.28 8.87
CA ALA A 156 -2.21 -7.56 9.18
C ALA A 156 -1.48 -8.27 8.01
N GLY A 157 -0.19 -7.93 7.85
CA GLY A 157 0.74 -8.52 6.91
C GLY A 157 2.01 -9.02 7.61
N THR A 158 2.85 -9.75 6.90
CA THR A 158 4.04 -10.41 7.48
C THR A 158 5.34 -9.64 7.25
N LEU A 159 5.32 -8.63 6.38
CA LEU A 159 6.52 -7.95 5.87
C LEU A 159 7.32 -7.22 6.95
N LEU A 160 6.76 -6.17 7.55
CA LEU A 160 7.41 -5.39 8.59
C LEU A 160 6.83 -5.72 9.97
N PRO A 161 7.58 -5.51 11.07
CA PRO A 161 7.07 -5.69 12.42
C PRO A 161 5.76 -4.93 12.67
N SER A 162 5.62 -3.72 12.13
CA SER A 162 4.41 -2.91 12.26
C SER A 162 3.21 -3.48 11.50
N ASP A 163 3.40 -4.29 10.46
CA ASP A 163 2.29 -4.89 9.70
C ASP A 163 1.62 -6.03 10.47
N ARG A 164 2.27 -6.59 11.49
CA ARG A 164 1.94 -7.91 12.06
C ARG A 164 0.85 -7.84 13.12
N ASP A 165 -0.03 -8.84 13.12
CA ASP A 165 -0.91 -9.09 14.25
C ASP A 165 -0.18 -9.78 15.42
N SER A 166 -0.90 -10.03 16.51
CA SER A 166 -0.33 -10.66 17.70
C SER A 166 0.27 -12.06 17.47
N LYS A 167 -0.24 -12.83 16.50
CA LYS A 167 0.26 -14.17 16.18
C LYS A 167 1.52 -14.06 15.33
N MET A 168 1.44 -13.29 14.24
CA MET A 168 2.55 -13.02 13.33
C MET A 168 3.75 -12.39 14.06
N CYS A 169 3.50 -11.47 14.99
CA CYS A 169 4.55 -10.82 15.77
C CYS A 169 5.37 -11.81 16.63
N ARG A 170 4.74 -12.86 17.16
CA ARG A 170 5.42 -13.89 17.97
C ARG A 170 6.15 -14.92 17.12
N ASP A 171 5.54 -15.30 16.00
CA ASP A 171 6.03 -16.36 15.14
C ASP A 171 7.16 -15.86 14.20
N ILE A 172 7.10 -14.59 13.78
CA ILE A 172 8.05 -13.99 12.84
C ILE A 172 9.08 -13.17 13.62
N THR A 173 10.19 -13.81 13.97
CA THR A 173 11.33 -13.16 14.66
C THR A 173 12.39 -12.61 13.70
N GLN A 174 12.29 -12.92 12.40
CA GLN A 174 13.18 -12.36 11.38
C GLN A 174 12.99 -10.84 11.24
N GLY A 175 14.10 -10.12 11.15
CA GLY A 175 14.15 -8.65 11.11
C GLY A 175 14.15 -7.98 12.48
N ALA A 176 13.95 -8.73 13.57
CA ALA A 176 14.15 -8.21 14.92
C ALA A 176 15.64 -8.17 15.29
N PHE A 177 15.98 -7.37 16.31
CA PHE A 177 17.35 -7.32 16.84
C PHE A 177 17.80 -8.73 17.29
N PRO A 178 19.05 -9.16 17.05
CA PRO A 178 19.52 -10.48 17.44
C PRO A 178 19.29 -10.79 18.92
N GLY A 179 18.60 -11.89 19.22
CA GLY A 179 18.25 -12.29 20.60
C GLY A 179 17.03 -11.58 21.19
N TYR A 180 16.36 -10.72 20.42
CA TYR A 180 15.11 -10.10 20.84
C TYR A 180 14.00 -11.14 20.99
N VAL A 181 13.33 -11.10 22.14
CA VAL A 181 12.15 -11.91 22.43
C VAL A 181 11.00 -10.93 22.64
N ALA A 182 10.05 -10.90 21.70
CA ALA A 182 8.91 -10.00 21.77
C ALA A 182 8.11 -10.26 23.04
N ASN A 183 7.86 -9.21 23.83
CA ASN A 183 6.90 -9.24 24.92
C ASN A 183 5.49 -9.21 24.31
N PRO A 184 4.71 -10.30 24.40
CA PRO A 184 3.42 -10.39 23.74
C PRO A 184 2.41 -9.31 24.14
N ARG A 185 2.57 -8.73 25.34
CA ARG A 185 1.68 -7.69 25.87
C ARG A 185 2.06 -6.28 25.47
N GLN A 186 3.30 -6.04 25.07
CA GLN A 186 3.79 -4.70 24.70
C GLN A 186 4.02 -4.60 23.20
N ASP A 187 4.59 -5.65 22.60
CA ASP A 187 5.17 -5.58 21.26
C ASP A 187 4.26 -6.17 20.17
N CYS A 188 3.28 -6.99 20.57
CA CYS A 188 2.43 -7.76 19.66
C CYS A 188 0.94 -7.44 19.83
N ARG A 189 0.56 -6.16 19.87
CA ARG A 189 -0.84 -5.72 20.01
C ARG A 189 -1.48 -5.35 18.67
#